data_AF-A0A260VAN1-F1
#
_entry.id   AF-A0A260VAN1-F1
#
_cell.length_a   1.000
_cell.length_b   1.000
_cell.length_c   1.000
_cell.angle_alpha   90.00
_cell.angle_beta   90.00
_cell.angle_gamma   90.00
#
_symmetry.space_group_name_H-M   'P 1'
#
loop_
_entity.id
_entity.type
_entity.pdbx_description
1 polymer ?
#
loop_
_entity_poly.entity_id
_entity_poly.type
_entity_poly.pdbx_seq_one_letter_code
_entity_poly.pdbx_strand_id
1 'polypeptide(L)'
;MDRADALLAHAAGAANPLVVDDTRRSALALGVAALDTYLHWALADVPLRQMPSALKGLDVPFGDLVDLSEAMVQNRARIRPKVRARGVLERAILTRTFQSSREVEQAMLMIGIRNAFQKISIRIAPAHKPSDIKDRLNRIVYRRNRIVHEGDLQRQSRPQQIKRETTEAAAIQTDLDWLRTLIVAIDKVLV
;
A
#
# COMPACT_ATOMS: atom_id res chain seq x y z
N MET A 1 -10.30 -3.37 3.01
CA MET A 1 -10.15 -4.46 4.01
C MET A 1 -11.30 -5.45 3.93
N ASP A 2 -12.56 -5.02 3.86
CA ASP A 2 -13.73 -5.90 3.94
C ASP A 2 -13.76 -7.03 2.89
N ARG A 3 -13.21 -6.79 1.68
CA ARG A 3 -13.06 -7.84 0.66
C ARG A 3 -12.09 -8.95 1.10
N ALA A 4 -11.03 -8.62 1.84
CA ALA A 4 -10.08 -9.60 2.37
C ALA A 4 -10.74 -10.46 3.46
N ASP A 5 -11.51 -9.83 4.35
CA ASP A 5 -12.28 -10.54 5.38
C ASP A 5 -13.33 -11.47 4.76
N ALA A 6 -14.04 -10.99 3.73
CA ALA A 6 -15.01 -11.82 2.99
C ALA A 6 -14.36 -13.04 2.34
N LEU A 7 -13.16 -12.90 1.75
CA LEU A 7 -12.40 -14.03 1.22
C LEU A 7 -12.01 -15.01 2.33
N LEU A 8 -11.54 -14.51 3.46
CA LEU A 8 -11.14 -15.36 4.59
C LEU A 8 -12.33 -16.12 5.17
N ALA A 9 -13.49 -15.48 5.31
CA ALA A 9 -14.73 -16.12 5.72
C ALA A 9 -15.21 -17.17 4.71
N HIS A 10 -15.13 -16.86 3.40
CA HIS A 10 -15.49 -17.80 2.35
C HIS A 10 -14.62 -19.06 2.36
N ALA A 11 -13.32 -18.92 2.68
CA ALA A 11 -12.41 -20.06 2.77
C ALA A 11 -12.85 -21.11 3.81
N ALA A 12 -13.63 -20.73 4.84
CA ALA A 12 -14.14 -21.68 5.84
C ALA A 12 -15.21 -22.64 5.28
N GLY A 13 -15.90 -22.27 4.19
CA GLY A 13 -16.96 -23.07 3.58
C GLY A 13 -16.52 -23.91 2.38
N ALA A 14 -15.27 -23.80 1.94
CA ALA A 14 -14.79 -24.52 0.76
C ALA A 14 -14.44 -25.98 1.08
N ALA A 15 -14.86 -26.91 0.22
CA ALA A 15 -14.65 -28.34 0.43
C ALA A 15 -13.22 -28.83 0.11
N ASN A 16 -12.51 -28.13 -0.79
CA ASN A 16 -11.17 -28.52 -1.21
C ASN A 16 -10.09 -27.80 -0.36
N PRO A 17 -9.26 -28.52 0.41
CA PRO A 17 -8.23 -27.92 1.25
C PRO A 17 -7.24 -27.01 0.51
N LEU A 18 -6.90 -27.32 -0.76
CA LEU A 18 -6.02 -26.48 -1.56
C LEU A 18 -6.66 -25.14 -1.87
N VAL A 19 -7.97 -25.15 -2.19
CA VAL A 19 -8.74 -23.92 -2.44
C VAL A 19 -8.88 -23.12 -1.14
N VAL A 20 -9.08 -23.78 -0.01
CA VAL A 20 -9.11 -23.12 1.32
C VAL A 20 -7.81 -22.35 1.55
N ASP A 21 -6.66 -23.01 1.37
CA ASP A 21 -5.36 -22.40 1.61
C ASP A 21 -5.05 -21.25 0.64
N ASP A 22 -5.34 -21.40 -0.65
CA ASP A 22 -5.08 -20.35 -1.64
C ASP A 22 -6.03 -19.15 -1.46
N THR A 23 -7.27 -19.39 -1.04
CA THR A 23 -8.21 -18.31 -0.70
C THR A 23 -7.71 -17.52 0.51
N ARG A 24 -7.17 -18.23 1.52
CA ARG A 24 -6.53 -17.62 2.70
C ARG A 24 -5.31 -16.77 2.33
N ARG A 25 -4.42 -17.27 1.46
CA ARG A 25 -3.27 -16.50 0.94
C ARG A 25 -3.71 -15.25 0.18
N SER A 26 -4.75 -15.41 -0.65
CA SER A 26 -5.33 -14.30 -1.42
C SER A 26 -5.93 -13.23 -0.52
N ALA A 27 -6.56 -13.62 0.61
CA ALA A 27 -7.05 -12.67 1.60
C ALA A 27 -5.93 -11.78 2.16
N LEU A 28 -4.78 -12.37 2.54
CA LEU A 28 -3.63 -11.60 3.03
C LEU A 28 -3.09 -10.64 1.96
N ALA A 29 -2.94 -11.12 0.72
CA ALA A 29 -2.48 -10.29 -0.40
C ALA A 29 -3.43 -9.10 -0.65
N LEU A 30 -4.74 -9.33 -0.56
CA LEU A 30 -5.76 -8.29 -0.71
C LEU A 30 -5.77 -7.29 0.46
N GLY A 31 -5.46 -7.75 1.68
CA GLY A 31 -5.28 -6.87 2.84
C GLY A 31 -4.13 -5.87 2.64
N VAL A 32 -2.98 -6.34 2.17
CA VAL A 32 -1.83 -5.47 1.85
C VAL A 32 -2.15 -4.53 0.68
N ALA A 33 -2.87 -5.01 -0.34
CA ALA A 33 -3.32 -4.16 -1.45
C ALA A 33 -4.29 -3.06 -1.00
N ALA A 34 -5.07 -3.28 0.07
CA ALA A 34 -5.94 -2.24 0.62
C ALA A 34 -5.16 -1.10 1.28
N LEU A 35 -4.06 -1.39 1.99
CA LEU A 35 -3.14 -0.37 2.52
C LEU A 35 -2.53 0.46 1.37
N ASP A 36 -2.05 -0.23 0.33
CA ASP A 36 -1.45 0.39 -0.85
C ASP A 36 -2.43 1.32 -1.57
N THR A 37 -3.66 0.84 -1.80
CA THR A 37 -4.73 1.61 -2.44
C THR A 37 -5.09 2.86 -1.61
N TYR A 38 -5.17 2.70 -0.29
CA TYR A 38 -5.47 3.81 0.61
C TYR A 38 -4.43 4.93 0.50
N LEU A 39 -3.13 4.58 0.47
CA LEU A 39 -2.06 5.56 0.32
C LEU A 39 -2.05 6.21 -1.06
N HIS A 40 -2.39 5.47 -2.12
CA HIS A 40 -2.59 6.07 -3.45
C HIS A 40 -3.68 7.14 -3.44
N TRP A 41 -4.83 6.87 -2.80
CA TRP A 41 -5.90 7.86 -2.67
C TRP A 41 -5.46 9.08 -1.87
N ALA A 42 -4.82 8.86 -0.72
CA ALA A 42 -4.29 9.96 0.11
C ALA A 42 -3.30 10.84 -0.67
N LEU A 43 -2.43 10.23 -1.48
CA LEU A 43 -1.47 10.95 -2.32
C LEU A 43 -2.11 11.71 -3.47
N ALA A 44 -3.11 11.12 -4.12
CA ALA A 44 -3.83 11.77 -5.21
C ALA A 44 -4.50 13.09 -4.75
N ASP A 45 -4.89 13.16 -3.47
CA ASP A 45 -5.53 14.34 -2.90
C ASP A 45 -4.60 15.41 -2.32
N VAL A 46 -3.28 15.21 -2.38
CA VAL A 46 -2.31 16.17 -1.86
C VAL A 46 -2.48 17.57 -2.48
N PRO A 47 -2.47 18.64 -1.68
CA PRO A 47 -2.58 20.01 -2.18
C PRO A 47 -1.32 20.43 -2.94
N LEU A 48 -1.44 20.60 -4.25
CA LEU A 48 -0.33 21.04 -5.13
C LEU A 48 0.18 22.47 -4.87
N ARG A 49 -0.49 23.27 -4.00
CA ARG A 49 -0.09 24.66 -3.71
C ARG A 49 1.18 24.74 -2.86
N GLN A 50 1.40 23.78 -1.99
CA GLN A 50 2.55 23.72 -1.08
C GLN A 50 3.21 22.35 -1.25
N MET A 51 3.89 22.16 -2.39
CA MET A 51 4.49 20.86 -2.70
C MET A 51 5.51 20.46 -1.64
N PRO A 52 5.30 19.32 -0.96
CA PRO A 52 6.33 18.73 -0.12
C PRO A 52 7.59 18.48 -0.93
N SER A 53 8.75 18.68 -0.32
CA SER A 53 10.04 18.50 -1.00
C SER A 53 10.23 17.08 -1.56
N ALA A 54 9.55 16.09 -0.97
CA ALA A 54 9.58 14.71 -1.44
C ALA A 54 8.92 14.52 -2.83
N LEU A 55 7.98 15.39 -3.23
CA LEU A 55 7.40 15.35 -4.58
C LEU A 55 8.38 15.83 -5.67
N LYS A 56 9.47 16.53 -5.30
CA LYS A 56 10.49 16.97 -6.26
C LYS A 56 11.24 15.81 -6.92
N GLY A 57 11.25 14.64 -6.29
CA GLY A 57 11.87 13.41 -6.83
C GLY A 57 10.91 12.52 -7.62
N LEU A 58 9.78 13.06 -8.08
CA LEU A 58 8.90 12.36 -9.01
C LEU A 58 9.41 12.55 -10.43
N ASP A 59 9.62 11.44 -11.13
CA ASP A 59 9.96 11.46 -12.54
C ASP A 59 8.72 11.89 -13.33
N VAL A 60 8.83 13.06 -13.96
CA VAL A 60 7.79 13.61 -14.83
C VAL A 60 8.31 13.51 -16.27
N PRO A 61 7.59 12.83 -17.19
CA PRO A 61 7.97 12.82 -18.60
C PRO A 61 8.07 14.24 -19.15
N PHE A 62 9.18 14.58 -19.80
CA PHE A 62 9.39 15.94 -20.32
C PHE A 62 8.29 16.35 -21.33
N GLY A 63 7.75 15.40 -22.09
CA GLY A 63 6.61 15.62 -23.00
C GLY A 63 5.38 16.19 -22.29
N ASP A 64 5.07 15.74 -21.07
CA ASP A 64 3.93 16.28 -20.30
C ASP A 64 4.11 17.77 -19.95
N LEU A 65 5.35 18.24 -19.81
CA LEU A 65 5.66 19.65 -19.57
C LEU A 65 5.51 20.48 -20.85
N VAL A 66 5.96 19.94 -21.98
CA VAL A 66 5.79 20.58 -23.31
C VAL A 66 4.31 20.71 -23.65
N ASP A 67 3.55 19.62 -23.52
CA ASP A 67 2.10 19.60 -23.80
C ASP A 67 1.31 20.55 -22.90
N LEU A 68 1.72 20.70 -21.64
CA LEU A 68 1.13 21.67 -20.73
C LEU A 68 1.45 23.10 -21.17
N SER A 69 2.69 23.37 -21.55
CA SER A 69 3.17 24.68 -22.01
C SER A 69 2.46 25.12 -23.29
N GLU A 70 2.46 24.27 -24.33
CA GLU A 70 1.83 24.54 -25.61
C GLU A 70 0.34 24.80 -25.46
N ALA A 71 -0.33 23.97 -24.66
CA ALA A 71 -1.74 24.17 -24.40
C ALA A 71 -1.97 25.52 -23.70
N MET A 72 -1.19 25.86 -22.67
CA MET A 72 -1.30 27.15 -21.97
C MET A 72 -1.14 28.35 -22.91
N VAL A 73 -0.30 28.24 -23.95
CA VAL A 73 -0.16 29.27 -24.99
C VAL A 73 -1.39 29.31 -25.91
N GLN A 74 -1.90 28.16 -26.35
CA GLN A 74 -3.01 28.08 -27.30
C GLN A 74 -4.34 28.58 -26.72
N ASN A 75 -4.66 28.27 -25.45
CA ASN A 75 -5.96 28.64 -24.89
C ASN A 75 -5.95 28.77 -23.34
N ARG A 76 -5.20 29.77 -22.86
CA ARG A 76 -5.01 30.04 -21.42
C ARG A 76 -6.31 30.15 -20.62
N ALA A 77 -7.36 30.72 -21.20
CA ALA A 77 -8.65 30.94 -20.53
C ALA A 77 -9.42 29.63 -20.30
N ARG A 78 -9.23 28.62 -21.14
CA ARG A 78 -9.99 27.36 -21.08
C ARG A 78 -9.25 26.25 -20.33
N ILE A 79 -7.94 26.34 -20.24
CA ILE A 79 -7.13 25.29 -19.61
C ILE A 79 -7.23 25.32 -18.09
N ARG A 80 -7.19 24.12 -17.52
CA ARG A 80 -7.14 23.88 -16.07
C ARG A 80 -5.77 23.27 -15.74
N PRO A 81 -4.69 24.08 -15.58
CA PRO A 81 -3.33 23.55 -15.44
C PRO A 81 -3.19 22.61 -14.24
N LYS A 82 -3.88 22.91 -13.14
CA LYS A 82 -3.88 22.08 -11.93
C LYS A 82 -4.47 20.70 -12.14
N VAL A 83 -5.48 20.56 -13.01
CA VAL A 83 -6.08 19.27 -13.35
C VAL A 83 -5.08 18.43 -14.15
N ARG A 84 -4.39 19.04 -15.12
CA ARG A 84 -3.34 18.34 -15.89
C ARG A 84 -2.15 17.94 -15.01
N ALA A 85 -1.66 18.85 -14.17
CA ALA A 85 -0.59 18.56 -13.22
C ALA A 85 -0.97 17.43 -12.25
N ARG A 86 -2.23 17.40 -11.80
CA ARG A 86 -2.74 16.29 -10.99
C ARG A 86 -2.76 14.98 -11.77
N GLY A 87 -3.20 14.97 -13.03
CA GLY A 87 -3.14 13.78 -13.87
C GLY A 87 -1.72 13.25 -14.08
N VAL A 88 -0.71 14.13 -14.17
CA VAL A 88 0.71 13.74 -14.22
C VAL A 88 1.14 13.09 -12.89
N LEU A 89 0.80 13.72 -11.75
CA LEU A 89 1.07 13.16 -10.42
C LEU A 89 0.44 11.77 -10.27
N GLU A 90 -0.83 11.62 -10.61
CA GLU A 90 -1.57 10.35 -10.54
C GLU A 90 -0.89 9.25 -11.36
N ARG A 91 -0.51 9.54 -12.61
CA ARG A 91 0.24 8.58 -13.43
C ARG A 91 1.58 8.20 -12.81
N ALA A 92 2.32 9.18 -12.26
CA ALA A 92 3.60 8.92 -11.63
C ALA A 92 3.45 8.03 -10.38
N ILE A 93 2.48 8.32 -9.51
CA ILE A 93 2.28 7.53 -8.28
C ILE A 93 1.74 6.12 -8.57
N LEU A 94 0.92 5.94 -9.61
CA LEU A 94 0.37 4.61 -9.99
C LEU A 94 1.42 3.57 -10.36
N THR A 95 2.64 4.01 -10.70
CA THR A 95 3.77 3.11 -10.99
C THR A 95 4.53 2.67 -9.74
N ARG A 96 4.18 3.21 -8.57
CA ARG A 96 4.86 2.96 -7.29
C ARG A 96 4.00 2.07 -6.39
N THR A 97 4.66 1.35 -5.51
CA THR A 97 4.01 0.58 -4.44
C THR A 97 4.23 1.25 -3.10
N PHE A 98 3.22 1.21 -2.23
CA PHE A 98 3.23 1.84 -0.91
C PHE A 98 2.85 0.83 0.18
N GLN A 99 3.67 -0.21 0.33
CA GLN A 99 3.31 -1.38 1.15
C GLN A 99 4.29 -1.60 2.30
N SER A 100 5.59 -1.65 1.99
CA SER A 100 6.63 -1.77 2.99
C SER A 100 6.72 -0.52 3.85
N SER A 101 7.29 -0.66 5.06
CA SER A 101 7.47 0.48 5.95
C SER A 101 8.22 1.65 5.31
N ARG A 102 9.23 1.37 4.49
CA ARG A 102 9.99 2.39 3.76
C ARG A 102 9.10 3.12 2.76
N GLU A 103 8.31 2.39 1.97
CA GLU A 103 7.44 3.00 0.97
C GLU A 103 6.29 3.79 1.62
N VAL A 104 5.72 3.29 2.73
CA VAL A 104 4.74 4.04 3.53
C VAL A 104 5.38 5.34 4.05
N GLU A 105 6.61 5.29 4.57
CA GLU A 105 7.32 6.50 5.02
C GLU A 105 7.54 7.49 3.88
N GLN A 106 7.89 7.00 2.69
CA GLN A 106 8.04 7.82 1.49
C GLN A 106 6.71 8.45 1.04
N ALA A 107 5.61 7.69 1.04
CA ALA A 107 4.26 8.21 0.73
C ALA A 107 3.89 9.32 1.71
N MET A 108 4.09 9.10 3.01
CA MET A 108 3.79 10.10 4.03
C MET A 108 4.63 11.36 3.86
N LEU A 109 5.91 11.24 3.48
CA LEU A 109 6.74 12.40 3.14
C LEU A 109 6.24 13.14 1.90
N MET A 110 5.76 12.43 0.87
CA MET A 110 5.14 13.01 -0.32
C MET A 110 3.82 13.74 -0.01
N ILE A 111 3.11 13.30 1.03
CA ILE A 111 1.94 14.01 1.58
C ILE A 111 2.36 15.24 2.43
N GLY A 112 3.62 15.29 2.89
CA GLY A 112 4.17 16.38 3.69
C GLY A 112 4.35 16.05 5.18
N ILE A 113 4.17 14.79 5.56
CA ILE A 113 4.25 14.33 6.94
C ILE A 113 5.63 13.74 7.21
N ARG A 114 6.38 14.42 8.08
CA ARG A 114 7.64 13.93 8.64
C ARG A 114 7.41 13.06 9.87
N ASN A 115 8.36 12.16 10.14
CA ASN A 115 8.35 11.25 11.28
C ASN A 115 7.06 10.42 11.37
N ALA A 116 6.58 9.93 10.23
CA ALA A 116 5.26 9.29 10.11
C ALA A 116 5.05 8.17 11.13
N PHE A 117 6.00 7.24 11.27
CA PHE A 117 5.87 6.12 12.21
C PHE A 117 5.89 6.54 13.68
N GLN A 118 6.53 7.66 14.04
CA GLN A 118 6.41 8.22 15.39
C GLN A 118 4.99 8.72 15.63
N LYS A 119 4.38 9.41 14.66
CA LYS A 119 2.99 9.86 14.78
C LYS A 119 2.00 8.70 14.80
N ILE A 120 2.20 7.72 13.93
CA ILE A 120 1.38 6.49 13.86
C ILE A 120 1.46 5.72 15.17
N SER A 121 2.63 5.61 15.81
CA SER A 121 2.77 4.89 17.09
C SER A 121 1.89 5.42 18.22
N ILE A 122 1.54 6.70 18.18
CA ILE A 122 0.67 7.35 19.17
C ILE A 122 -0.81 7.09 18.86
N ARG A 123 -1.15 6.82 17.59
CA ARG A 123 -2.54 6.70 17.11
C ARG A 123 -3.01 5.25 16.92
N ILE A 124 -2.08 4.31 16.74
CA ILE A 124 -2.38 2.89 16.59
C ILE A 124 -2.81 2.27 17.91
N ALA A 125 -3.78 1.35 17.85
CA ALA A 125 -4.31 0.64 19.01
C ALA A 125 -4.13 -0.87 18.83
N PRO A 126 -3.51 -1.59 19.80
CA PRO A 126 -2.81 -1.03 20.96
C PRO A 126 -1.56 -0.23 20.54
N ALA A 127 -1.03 0.58 21.45
CA ALA A 127 0.18 1.36 21.18
C ALA A 127 1.39 0.43 20.95
N HIS A 128 2.21 0.77 19.97
CA HIS A 128 3.40 0.00 19.58
C HIS A 128 4.56 0.96 19.35
N LYS A 129 5.81 0.52 19.56
CA LYS A 129 6.96 1.35 19.20
C LYS A 129 7.04 1.48 17.67
N PRO A 130 7.58 2.58 17.14
CA PRO A 130 7.78 2.75 15.70
C PRO A 130 8.52 1.57 15.04
N SER A 131 9.55 1.02 15.69
CA SER A 131 10.29 -0.15 15.22
C SER A 131 9.38 -1.36 15.04
N ASP A 132 8.55 -1.66 16.04
CA ASP A 132 7.70 -2.85 16.06
C ASP A 132 6.65 -2.78 14.95
N ILE A 133 6.13 -1.57 14.67
CA ILE A 133 5.21 -1.33 13.56
C ILE A 133 5.90 -1.58 12.22
N LYS A 134 7.12 -1.03 12.04
CA LYS A 134 7.90 -1.21 10.80
C LYS A 134 8.23 -2.68 10.57
N ASP A 135 8.68 -3.39 11.60
CA ASP A 135 9.06 -4.80 11.53
C ASP A 135 7.86 -5.69 11.22
N ARG A 136 6.74 -5.46 11.91
CA ARG A 136 5.50 -6.22 11.66
C ARG A 136 4.98 -5.98 10.24
N LEU A 137 4.96 -4.74 9.78
CA LEU A 137 4.56 -4.41 8.41
C LEU A 137 5.45 -5.10 7.38
N ASN A 138 6.78 -5.00 7.54
CA ASN A 138 7.72 -5.62 6.61
C ASN A 138 7.59 -7.14 6.59
N ARG A 139 7.33 -7.79 7.73
CA ARG A 139 7.07 -9.22 7.80
C ARG A 139 5.82 -9.62 7.02
N ILE A 140 4.73 -8.87 7.16
CA ILE A 140 3.48 -9.11 6.44
C ILE A 140 3.68 -8.92 4.92
N VAL A 141 4.33 -7.82 4.51
CA VAL A 141 4.62 -7.52 3.11
C VAL A 141 5.54 -8.58 2.51
N TYR A 142 6.56 -9.01 3.25
CA TYR A 142 7.45 -10.09 2.82
C TYR A 142 6.67 -11.39 2.55
N ARG A 143 5.76 -11.77 3.45
CA ARG A 143 4.90 -12.94 3.25
C ARG A 143 3.97 -12.76 2.04
N ARG A 144 3.36 -11.59 1.87
CA ARG A 144 2.55 -11.29 0.68
C ARG A 144 3.35 -11.43 -0.61
N ASN A 145 4.61 -10.98 -0.63
CA ASN A 145 5.48 -11.12 -1.80
C ASN A 145 5.77 -12.59 -2.09
N ARG A 146 6.02 -13.41 -1.07
CA ARG A 146 6.17 -14.87 -1.24
C ARG A 146 4.91 -15.52 -1.77
N ILE A 147 3.74 -15.14 -1.27
CA ILE A 147 2.45 -15.62 -1.79
C ILE A 147 2.32 -15.34 -3.29
N VAL A 148 2.54 -14.09 -3.71
CA VAL A 148 2.27 -13.65 -5.08
C VAL A 148 3.34 -14.12 -6.06
N HIS A 149 4.62 -14.12 -5.68
CA HIS A 149 5.71 -14.44 -6.60
C HIS A 149 6.18 -15.88 -6.52
N GLU A 150 6.05 -16.52 -5.37
CA GLU A 150 6.58 -17.87 -5.13
C GLU A 150 5.47 -18.88 -4.84
N GLY A 151 4.20 -18.47 -4.67
CA GLY A 151 3.14 -19.38 -4.21
C GLY A 151 3.30 -19.81 -2.75
N ASP A 152 3.96 -18.97 -1.93
CA ASP A 152 4.22 -19.15 -0.50
C ASP A 152 5.05 -20.39 -0.16
N LEU A 153 6.01 -20.74 -1.03
CA LEU A 153 6.86 -21.93 -0.91
C LEU A 153 7.84 -21.85 0.24
N GLN A 154 7.95 -22.91 1.06
CA GLN A 154 9.00 -23.05 2.06
C GLN A 154 10.37 -23.16 1.38
N ARG A 155 11.30 -22.27 1.74
CA ARG A 155 12.66 -22.28 1.20
C ARG A 155 13.45 -23.43 1.83
N GLN A 156 13.74 -24.44 1.02
CA GLN A 156 14.54 -25.60 1.41
C GLN A 156 15.72 -25.74 0.44
N SER A 157 16.90 -26.09 0.96
CA SER A 157 18.13 -26.19 0.15
C SER A 157 18.06 -27.33 -0.89
N ARG A 158 17.31 -28.42 -0.58
CA ARG A 158 17.12 -29.60 -1.45
C ARG A 158 15.77 -30.29 -1.17
N PRO A 159 14.64 -29.73 -1.62
CA PRO A 159 13.33 -30.33 -1.35
C PRO A 159 13.13 -31.58 -2.22
N GLN A 160 12.84 -32.72 -1.59
CA GLN A 160 12.28 -33.88 -2.30
C GLN A 160 10.80 -33.68 -2.65
N GLN A 161 10.11 -32.76 -1.96
CA GLN A 161 8.71 -32.40 -2.19
C GLN A 161 8.50 -30.90 -1.99
N ILE A 162 7.65 -30.31 -2.82
CA ILE A 162 7.23 -28.91 -2.73
C ILE A 162 6.35 -28.73 -1.48
N LYS A 163 6.80 -27.89 -0.54
CA LYS A 163 6.02 -27.51 0.65
C LYS A 163 5.73 -26.01 0.63
N ARG A 164 4.56 -25.63 1.15
CA ARG A 164 4.13 -24.24 1.31
C ARG A 164 4.02 -23.89 2.79
N GLU A 165 4.09 -22.61 3.11
CA GLU A 165 3.85 -22.13 4.47
C GLU A 165 2.41 -22.40 4.90
N THR A 166 2.24 -22.67 6.19
CA THR A 166 0.92 -22.94 6.78
C THR A 166 0.05 -21.69 6.78
N THR A 167 -1.21 -21.86 6.39
CA THR A 167 -2.21 -20.81 6.23
C THR A 167 -3.32 -20.97 7.25
N GLU A 168 -2.99 -20.75 8.53
CA GLU A 168 -3.99 -20.74 9.60
C GLU A 168 -4.88 -19.50 9.49
N ALA A 169 -6.20 -19.69 9.52
CA ALA A 169 -7.17 -18.61 9.38
C ALA A 169 -7.01 -17.54 10.46
N ALA A 170 -6.81 -17.94 11.72
CA ALA A 170 -6.63 -17.03 12.84
C ALA A 170 -5.38 -16.15 12.72
N ALA A 171 -4.27 -16.70 12.22
CA ALA A 171 -3.04 -15.95 11.98
C ALA A 171 -3.24 -14.88 10.89
N ILE A 172 -3.95 -15.23 9.80
CA ILE A 172 -4.25 -14.29 8.73
C ILE A 172 -5.22 -13.21 9.22
N GLN A 173 -6.27 -13.57 9.96
CA GLN A 173 -7.19 -12.60 10.56
C GLN A 173 -6.43 -11.61 11.46
N THR A 174 -5.51 -12.11 12.29
CA THR A 174 -4.68 -11.27 13.18
C THR A 174 -3.84 -10.24 12.40
N ASP A 175 -3.32 -10.62 11.23
CA ASP A 175 -2.58 -9.70 10.36
C ASP A 175 -3.52 -8.72 9.63
N LEU A 176 -4.70 -9.16 9.18
CA LEU A 176 -5.71 -8.29 8.58
C LEU A 176 -6.24 -7.25 9.57
N ASP A 177 -6.60 -7.66 10.79
CA ASP A 177 -7.07 -6.76 11.84
C ASP A 177 -6.01 -5.71 12.17
N TRP A 178 -4.75 -6.13 12.25
CA TRP A 178 -3.65 -5.20 12.49
C TRP A 178 -3.40 -4.24 11.32
N LEU A 179 -3.49 -4.69 10.07
CA LEU A 179 -3.44 -3.79 8.91
C LEU A 179 -4.59 -2.77 8.95
N ARG A 180 -5.77 -3.17 9.40
CA ARG A 180 -6.91 -2.27 9.59
C ARG A 180 -6.61 -1.21 10.66
N THR A 181 -6.05 -1.59 11.81
CA THR A 181 -5.67 -0.60 12.84
C THR A 181 -4.54 0.32 12.37
N LEU A 182 -3.61 -0.17 11.56
CA LEU A 182 -2.59 0.65 10.91
C LEU A 182 -3.20 1.68 9.96
N ILE A 183 -4.11 1.28 9.07
CA ILE A 183 -4.79 2.21 8.14
C ILE A 183 -5.54 3.30 8.91
N VAL A 184 -6.29 2.91 9.96
CA VAL A 184 -7.00 3.87 10.82
C VAL A 184 -6.02 4.82 11.53
N ALA A 185 -4.85 4.34 11.95
CA ALA A 185 -3.83 5.18 12.57
C ALA A 185 -3.20 6.15 11.56
N ILE A 186 -2.99 5.73 10.31
CA ILE A 186 -2.51 6.59 9.23
C ILE A 186 -3.55 7.69 8.96
N ASP A 187 -4.83 7.34 8.81
CA ASP A 187 -5.92 8.30 8.61
C ASP A 187 -5.95 9.39 9.69
N LYS A 188 -5.86 9.01 10.97
CA LYS A 188 -5.75 9.95 12.11
C LYS A 188 -4.49 10.83 12.11
N VAL A 189 -3.49 10.51 11.30
CA VAL A 189 -2.28 11.32 11.12
C VAL A 189 -2.40 12.24 9.90
N LEU A 190 -3.26 11.90 8.94
CA LEU A 190 -3.55 12.72 7.76
C LEU A 190 -4.54 13.85 8.04
N VAL A 191 -5.51 13.61 8.93
CA VAL A 191 -6.50 14.59 9.42
C VAL A 191 -5.92 15.44 10.56
#